data_AF-A0A1S9CQR4-F1
#
_entry.id   AF-A0A1S9CQR4-F1
#
_cell.length_a   1.000
_cell.length_b   1.000
_cell.length_c   1.000
_cell.angle_alpha   90.00
_cell.angle_beta   90.00
_cell.angle_gamma   90.00
#
_symmetry.space_group_name_H-M   'P 1'
#
loop_
_entity.id
_entity.type
_entity.pdbx_description
1 polymer ?
#
loop_
_entity_poly.entity_id
_entity_poly.type
_entity_poly.pdbx_seq_one_letter_code
_entity_poly.pdbx_strand_id
1 'polypeptide(L)'
;MIYFSVLTADCLSGFISSVVSDIGELESIDVIERGEGGNIMSLLVVGQKETILVETEYMIRTLLAPNKLDSSLGTIEIVRETADNVSNMSLLPSAFFVSDTTFLKDGTIGEFTIYGGGYGHGVGMSQEGVRGMVSRGYTYEEIIEHYYNCVEIASYL
;
A
#
# COMPACT_ATOMS: atom_id res chain seq x y z
N MET A 1 -1.73 18.27 -7.33
CA MET A 1 -0.30 18.44 -7.04
C MET A 1 -0.09 17.93 -5.63
N ILE A 2 0.30 16.67 -5.47
CA ILE A 2 0.51 16.08 -4.16
C ILE A 2 1.96 16.37 -3.78
N TYR A 3 2.17 17.13 -2.71
CA TYR A 3 3.50 17.38 -2.16
C TYR A 3 3.93 16.11 -1.41
N PHE A 4 4.60 15.22 -2.11
CA PHE A 4 5.25 14.08 -1.50
C PHE A 4 6.68 14.45 -1.15
N SER A 5 7.11 14.14 0.07
CA SER A 5 8.52 13.95 0.38
C SER A 5 8.88 12.55 -0.10
N VAL A 6 9.34 12.43 -1.34
CA VAL A 6 9.91 11.17 -1.85
C VAL A 6 11.41 11.32 -1.83
N LEU A 7 12.14 10.24 -1.53
CA LEU A 7 13.59 10.33 -1.53
C LEU A 7 14.12 10.09 -2.95
N THR A 8 14.94 10.99 -3.48
CA THR A 8 15.63 10.82 -4.77
C THR A 8 17.07 10.35 -4.57
N ALA A 9 17.56 9.48 -5.44
CA ALA A 9 18.94 9.02 -5.40
C ALA A 9 19.92 10.16 -5.74
N ASP A 10 20.85 10.47 -4.84
CA ASP A 10 21.94 11.40 -5.08
C ASP A 10 23.19 10.65 -5.60
N CYS A 11 24.05 11.35 -6.33
CA CYS A 11 25.30 10.84 -6.90
C CYS A 11 26.30 10.29 -5.85
N LEU A 12 26.01 10.44 -4.56
CA LEU A 12 26.77 9.98 -3.41
C LEU A 12 26.11 8.81 -2.64
N SER A 13 25.21 8.04 -3.28
CA SER A 13 24.56 6.81 -2.76
C SER A 13 23.50 6.97 -1.66
N GLY A 14 23.05 8.20 -1.41
CA GLY A 14 21.99 8.52 -0.45
C GLY A 14 20.67 8.89 -1.10
N PHE A 15 19.61 8.86 -0.31
CA PHE A 15 18.24 9.20 -0.69
C PHE A 15 17.87 10.53 -0.01
N ILE A 16 17.47 11.57 -0.77
CA ILE A 16 17.13 12.90 -0.23
C ILE A 16 15.66 13.26 -0.45
N SER A 17 14.99 13.79 0.57
CA SER A 17 13.60 14.24 0.47
C SER A 17 13.49 15.42 -0.49
N SER A 18 12.79 15.22 -1.61
CA SER A 18 12.60 16.24 -2.63
C SER A 18 11.21 16.13 -3.28
N VAL A 19 10.81 17.19 -3.99
CA VAL A 19 9.60 17.18 -4.81
C VAL A 19 9.97 16.64 -6.18
N VAL A 20 9.40 15.49 -6.53
CA VAL A 20 9.56 14.87 -7.85
C VAL A 20 8.32 15.11 -8.67
N SER A 21 8.46 15.78 -9.82
CA SER A 21 7.34 16.08 -10.71
C SER A 21 7.15 15.06 -11.84
N ASP A 22 8.21 14.36 -12.22
CA ASP A 22 8.23 13.42 -13.35
C ASP A 22 9.39 12.42 -13.21
N ILE A 23 9.10 11.13 -13.27
CA ILE A 23 10.12 10.06 -13.24
C ILE A 23 10.50 9.58 -14.65
N GLY A 24 9.86 10.08 -15.70
CA GLY A 24 9.95 9.52 -17.05
C GLY A 24 9.11 8.25 -17.20
N GLU A 25 9.49 7.39 -18.14
CA GLU A 25 8.85 6.08 -18.28
C GLU A 25 9.28 5.18 -17.12
N LEU A 26 8.33 4.40 -16.61
CA LEU A 26 8.56 3.45 -15.53
C LEU A 26 9.41 2.26 -16.02
N GLU A 27 10.48 1.94 -15.28
CA GLU A 27 11.38 0.83 -15.56
C GLU A 27 11.21 -0.32 -14.55
N SER A 28 11.03 -0.02 -13.26
CA SER A 28 10.70 -1.03 -12.24
C SER A 28 9.98 -0.45 -11.01
N ILE A 29 9.28 -1.33 -10.30
CA ILE A 29 8.73 -1.07 -8.96
C ILE A 29 9.12 -2.27 -8.09
N ASP A 30 9.96 -2.03 -7.09
CA ASP A 30 10.54 -3.06 -6.26
C ASP A 30 10.17 -2.86 -4.79
N VAL A 31 9.73 -3.94 -4.13
CA VAL A 31 9.51 -3.96 -2.68
C VAL A 31 10.86 -4.05 -1.99
N ILE A 32 11.23 -3.00 -1.28
CA ILE A 32 12.50 -2.93 -0.54
C ILE A 32 12.34 -3.44 0.88
N GLU A 33 11.23 -3.08 1.52
CA GLU A 33 11.01 -3.43 2.92
C GLU A 33 9.54 -3.75 3.19
N ARG A 34 9.34 -4.76 4.04
CA ARG A 34 8.06 -5.07 4.68
C ARG A 34 8.20 -4.93 6.19
N GLY A 35 7.16 -4.43 6.83
CA GLY A 35 7.05 -4.40 8.28
C GLY A 35 6.79 -5.81 8.85
N GLU A 36 6.82 -5.94 10.17
CA GLU A 36 6.60 -7.20 10.89
C GLU A 36 5.23 -7.85 10.55
N GLY A 37 4.20 -7.03 10.33
CA GLY A 37 2.88 -7.49 9.90
C GLY A 37 2.82 -7.97 8.43
N GLY A 38 3.86 -7.71 7.63
CA GLY A 38 3.94 -8.06 6.20
C GLY A 38 3.49 -6.96 5.24
N ASN A 39 3.04 -5.79 5.73
CA ASN A 39 2.73 -4.64 4.91
C ASN A 39 4.01 -4.05 4.31
N ILE A 40 3.93 -3.59 3.06
CA ILE A 40 5.06 -2.92 2.41
C ILE A 40 5.28 -1.57 3.10
N MET A 41 6.51 -1.34 3.53
CA MET A 41 6.95 -0.10 4.17
C MET A 41 7.74 0.79 3.23
N SER A 42 8.44 0.20 2.26
CA SER A 42 9.28 0.92 1.31
C SER A 42 9.18 0.31 -0.09
N LEU A 43 8.87 1.16 -1.07
CA LEU A 43 8.92 0.83 -2.50
C LEU A 43 10.01 1.66 -3.18
N LEU A 44 10.84 1.01 -3.98
CA LEU A 44 11.73 1.67 -4.92
C LEU A 44 11.04 1.74 -6.28
N VAL A 45 10.84 2.94 -6.79
CA VAL A 45 10.25 3.16 -8.11
C VAL A 45 11.34 3.75 -9.00
N VAL A 46 11.74 2.99 -10.02
CA VAL A 46 12.79 3.37 -10.96
C VAL A 46 12.12 3.83 -12.24
N GLY A 47 12.36 5.09 -12.62
CA GLY A 47 12.01 5.60 -13.94
C GLY A 47 13.24 6.11 -14.67
N GLN A 48 13.10 6.35 -15.97
CA GLN A 48 14.19 6.79 -16.86
C GLN A 48 14.89 8.09 -16.40
N LYS A 49 14.16 8.99 -15.73
CA LYS A 49 14.69 10.29 -15.30
C LYS A 49 15.12 10.30 -13.84
N GLU A 50 14.35 9.62 -12.99
CA GLU A 50 14.53 9.68 -11.55
C GLU A 50 14.20 8.33 -10.91
N THR A 51 14.94 8.00 -9.85
CA THR A 51 14.64 6.88 -8.97
C THR A 51 14.17 7.41 -7.64
N ILE A 52 13.01 6.93 -7.18
CA ILE A 52 12.35 7.44 -5.99
C ILE A 52 12.12 6.31 -4.97
N LEU A 53 12.45 6.56 -3.70
CA LEU A 53 12.08 5.70 -2.58
C LEU A 53 10.83 6.24 -1.90
N VAL A 54 9.77 5.45 -1.93
CA VAL A 54 8.46 5.79 -1.40
C VAL A 54 8.27 5.03 -0.09
N GLU A 55 8.33 5.77 1.01
CA GLU A 55 8.24 5.21 2.35
C GLU A 55 6.89 5.45 3.00
N THR A 56 6.54 4.55 3.91
CA THR A 56 5.26 4.41 4.61
C THR A 56 4.15 3.77 3.78
N GLU A 57 3.35 2.95 4.45
CA GLU A 57 2.18 2.29 3.89
C GLU A 57 1.19 3.28 3.26
N TYR A 58 0.97 4.43 3.91
CA TYR A 58 0.04 5.45 3.44
C TYR A 58 0.47 6.05 2.10
N MET A 59 1.75 6.39 1.98
CA MET A 59 2.31 7.00 0.76
C MET A 59 2.30 6.01 -0.40
N ILE A 60 2.69 4.75 -0.14
CA ILE A 60 2.63 3.67 -1.12
C ILE A 60 1.21 3.50 -1.65
N ARG A 61 0.22 3.46 -0.76
CA ARG A 61 -1.19 3.31 -1.16
C ARG A 61 -1.74 4.53 -1.88
N THR A 62 -1.21 5.71 -1.60
CA THR A 62 -1.61 6.94 -2.29
C THR A 62 -1.00 6.98 -3.69
N LEU A 63 0.27 6.58 -3.82
CA LEU A 63 0.98 6.52 -5.10
C LEU A 63 0.33 5.51 -6.05
N LEU A 64 -0.03 4.33 -5.53
CA LEU A 64 -0.65 3.24 -6.29
C LEU A 64 -2.19 3.24 -6.20
N ALA A 65 -2.79 4.37 -5.83
CA ALA A 65 -4.23 4.46 -5.69
C ALA A 65 -4.91 4.22 -7.05
N PRO A 66 -5.90 3.30 -7.13
CA PRO A 66 -6.59 2.98 -8.39
C PRO A 66 -7.67 4.02 -8.69
N ASN A 67 -7.22 5.27 -8.87
CA ASN A 67 -8.02 6.37 -9.37
C ASN A 67 -7.46 6.85 -10.71
N LYS A 68 -8.36 7.39 -11.54
CA LYS A 68 -7.94 8.04 -12.77
C LYS A 68 -7.27 9.36 -12.43
N LEU A 69 -5.95 9.43 -12.65
CA LEU A 69 -5.24 10.70 -12.69
C LEU A 69 -5.48 11.44 -14.01
N ASP A 70 -5.71 10.68 -15.09
CA ASP A 70 -6.02 11.20 -16.42
C ASP A 70 -7.39 10.68 -16.88
N SER A 71 -8.29 11.59 -17.22
CA SER A 71 -9.65 11.28 -17.66
C SER A 71 -9.70 10.56 -19.01
N SER A 72 -8.62 10.60 -19.79
CA SER A 72 -8.46 9.86 -21.04
C SER A 72 -8.13 8.37 -20.83
N LEU A 73 -7.70 7.98 -19.63
CA LEU A 73 -7.38 6.60 -19.30
C LEU A 73 -8.61 5.79 -18.86
N GLY A 74 -8.53 4.47 -19.07
CA GLY A 74 -9.52 3.50 -18.62
C GLY A 74 -9.69 3.50 -17.10
N THR A 75 -10.82 2.98 -16.61
CA THR A 75 -11.03 2.84 -15.16
C THR A 75 -10.16 1.71 -14.64
N ILE A 76 -9.39 1.97 -13.58
CA ILE A 76 -8.70 0.92 -12.86
C ILE A 76 -9.72 0.29 -11.91
N GLU A 77 -10.11 -0.95 -12.21
CA GLU A 77 -11.03 -1.72 -11.38
C GLU A 77 -10.25 -2.59 -10.39
N ILE A 78 -10.71 -2.62 -9.14
CA ILE A 78 -10.29 -3.61 -8.15
C ILE A 78 -11.31 -4.74 -8.20
N VAL A 79 -10.84 -5.91 -8.62
CA VAL A 79 -11.62 -7.14 -8.55
C VAL A 79 -11.55 -7.67 -7.12
N ARG A 80 -12.71 -7.85 -6.49
CA ARG A 80 -12.81 -8.38 -5.13
C ARG A 80 -13.38 -9.79 -5.16
N GLU A 81 -12.81 -10.69 -4.35
CA GLU A 81 -13.23 -12.09 -4.31
C GLU A 81 -14.65 -12.27 -3.75
N THR A 82 -14.97 -11.53 -2.68
CA THR A 82 -16.21 -11.75 -1.90
C THR A 82 -17.18 -10.57 -1.94
N ALA A 83 -16.96 -9.59 -2.83
CA ALA A 83 -17.75 -8.37 -2.92
C ALA A 83 -17.76 -7.82 -4.35
N ASP A 84 -18.64 -6.86 -4.64
CA ASP A 84 -18.71 -6.22 -5.96
C ASP A 84 -17.39 -5.57 -6.34
N ASN A 85 -17.05 -5.44 -7.62
CA ASN A 85 -15.85 -4.70 -7.99
C ASN A 85 -15.96 -3.22 -7.58
N VAL A 86 -14.83 -2.60 -7.24
CA VAL A 86 -14.77 -1.17 -6.91
C VAL A 86 -13.81 -0.47 -7.84
N SER A 87 -14.05 0.82 -8.06
CA SER A 87 -13.21 1.65 -8.91
C SER A 87 -13.08 3.05 -8.33
N ASN A 88 -12.11 3.83 -8.84
CA ASN A 88 -11.87 5.22 -8.47
C ASN A 88 -11.57 5.43 -6.98
N MET A 89 -10.83 4.52 -6.37
CA MET A 89 -10.43 4.69 -4.98
C MET A 89 -9.28 5.70 -4.88
N SER A 90 -9.41 6.66 -3.97
CA SER A 90 -8.35 7.64 -3.67
C SER A 90 -7.15 7.05 -2.95
N LEU A 91 -7.24 5.78 -2.53
CA LEU A 91 -6.23 5.05 -1.80
C LEU A 91 -6.32 3.58 -2.16
N LEU A 92 -5.19 2.90 -2.37
CA LEU A 92 -5.18 1.44 -2.49
C LEU A 92 -5.72 0.82 -1.18
N PRO A 93 -6.51 -0.28 -1.20
CA PRO A 93 -7.15 -0.83 0.00
C PRO A 93 -6.19 -1.13 1.15
N SER A 94 -4.98 -1.62 0.86
CA SER A 94 -3.93 -1.91 1.83
C SER A 94 -2.56 -1.92 1.14
N ALA A 95 -1.46 -1.95 1.91
CA ALA A 95 -0.13 -2.31 1.40
C ALA A 95 0.25 -3.79 1.62
N PHE A 96 -0.73 -4.65 1.88
CA PHE A 96 -0.53 -6.10 1.92
C PHE A 96 -0.75 -6.68 0.52
N PHE A 97 0.21 -6.43 -0.37
CA PHE A 97 0.16 -6.94 -1.73
C PHE A 97 1.50 -7.49 -2.21
N VAL A 98 1.44 -8.27 -3.28
CA VAL A 98 2.52 -8.63 -4.19
C VAL A 98 2.17 -8.11 -5.58
N SER A 99 3.14 -8.03 -6.48
CA SER A 99 2.92 -7.52 -7.83
C SER A 99 3.64 -8.36 -8.86
N ASP A 100 3.02 -8.50 -10.03
CA ASP A 100 3.65 -9.04 -11.23
C ASP A 100 3.73 -7.95 -12.30
N THR A 101 4.82 -7.99 -13.07
CA THR A 101 5.04 -7.06 -14.18
C THR A 101 5.22 -7.87 -15.47
N THR A 102 4.48 -7.50 -16.51
CA THR A 102 4.70 -8.01 -17.86
C THR A 102 5.47 -6.99 -18.69
N PHE A 103 6.29 -7.47 -19.61
CA PHE A 103 7.11 -6.63 -20.48
C PHE A 103 6.68 -6.79 -21.94
N LEU A 104 6.67 -5.69 -22.68
CA LEU A 104 6.48 -5.65 -24.12
C LEU A 104 7.74 -6.14 -24.84
N LYS A 105 7.64 -6.34 -26.16
CA LYS A 105 8.74 -6.89 -26.98
C LYS A 105 9.97 -5.99 -27.04
N ASP A 106 9.80 -4.69 -26.84
CA ASP A 106 10.88 -3.70 -26.79
C ASP A 106 11.52 -3.58 -25.39
N GLY A 107 11.04 -4.35 -24.42
CA GLY A 107 11.53 -4.35 -23.04
C GLY A 107 10.85 -3.33 -22.12
N THR A 108 9.91 -2.53 -22.62
CA THR A 108 9.13 -1.60 -21.79
C THR A 108 8.07 -2.34 -20.97
N ILE A 109 7.63 -1.76 -19.85
CA ILE A 109 6.55 -2.34 -19.03
C ILE A 109 5.23 -2.30 -19.82
N GLY A 110 4.55 -3.45 -19.88
CA GLY A 110 3.20 -3.58 -20.47
C GLY A 110 2.11 -3.46 -19.42
N GLU A 111 2.05 -4.40 -18.47
CA GLU A 111 1.05 -4.45 -17.41
C GLU A 111 1.73 -4.63 -16.05
N PHE A 112 1.27 -3.86 -15.05
CA PHE A 112 1.65 -4.02 -13.65
C PHE A 112 0.41 -4.43 -12.86
N THR A 113 0.41 -5.65 -12.33
CA THR A 113 -0.76 -6.25 -11.70
C THR A 113 -0.49 -6.48 -10.22
N ILE A 114 -1.36 -5.92 -9.38
CA ILE A 114 -1.28 -6.02 -7.92
C ILE A 114 -2.23 -7.11 -7.44
N TYR A 115 -1.71 -8.05 -6.65
CA TYR A 115 -2.48 -9.07 -5.94
C TYR A 115 -2.33 -8.86 -4.45
N GLY A 116 -3.43 -8.68 -3.74
CA GLY A 116 -3.38 -8.41 -2.32
C GLY A 116 -4.72 -8.59 -1.65
N GLY A 117 -4.74 -8.25 -0.37
CA GLY A 117 -5.95 -8.37 0.44
C GLY A 117 -5.94 -7.42 1.62
N GLY A 118 -7.03 -7.47 2.37
CA GLY A 118 -7.24 -6.58 3.52
C GLY A 118 -7.68 -5.18 3.12
N TYR A 119 -8.11 -4.44 4.14
CA TYR A 119 -8.60 -3.08 4.01
C TYR A 119 -8.22 -2.28 5.25
N GLY A 120 -7.45 -1.22 5.07
CA GLY A 120 -6.94 -0.39 6.16
C GLY A 120 -5.44 -0.49 6.35
N HIS A 121 -4.94 0.23 7.37
CA HIS A 121 -3.52 0.46 7.59
C HIS A 121 -2.78 -0.67 8.33
N GLY A 122 -3.49 -1.73 8.75
CA GLY A 122 -2.87 -2.91 9.35
C GLY A 122 -2.32 -2.74 10.77
N VAL A 123 -2.77 -1.74 11.55
CA VAL A 123 -2.31 -1.51 12.93
C VAL A 123 -3.48 -1.64 13.91
N GLY A 124 -3.23 -2.28 15.05
CA GLY A 124 -4.20 -2.46 16.12
C GLY A 124 -5.14 -3.62 15.85
N MET A 125 -6.45 -3.35 15.88
CA MET A 125 -7.48 -4.38 15.89
C MET A 125 -8.10 -4.63 14.52
N SER A 126 -8.06 -5.88 14.06
CA SER A 126 -8.75 -6.30 12.84
C SER A 126 -10.23 -6.54 13.13
N GLN A 127 -11.12 -5.76 12.51
CA GLN A 127 -12.57 -5.91 12.70
C GLN A 127 -13.09 -7.29 12.27
N GLU A 128 -12.58 -7.83 11.17
CA GLU A 128 -12.92 -9.19 10.72
C GLU A 128 -12.32 -10.26 11.64
N GLY A 129 -11.13 -10.00 12.20
CA GLY A 129 -10.54 -10.87 13.21
C GLY A 129 -11.37 -10.89 14.51
N VAL A 130 -11.85 -9.74 14.98
CA VAL A 130 -12.81 -9.61 16.09
C VAL A 130 -14.08 -10.42 15.80
N ARG A 131 -14.67 -10.26 14.60
CA ARG A 131 -15.86 -11.05 14.21
C ARG A 131 -15.57 -12.56 14.30
N GLY A 132 -14.41 -13.00 13.83
CA GLY A 132 -13.96 -14.38 13.93
C GLY A 132 -13.82 -14.86 15.39
N MET A 133 -13.21 -14.05 16.26
CA MET A 133 -13.07 -14.37 17.68
C MET A 133 -14.44 -14.43 18.39
N VAL A 134 -15.32 -13.46 18.15
CA VAL A 134 -16.70 -13.48 18.70
C VAL A 134 -17.44 -14.75 18.25
N SER A 135 -17.33 -15.14 16.98
CA SER A 135 -17.98 -16.37 16.47
C SER A 135 -17.48 -17.66 17.12
N ARG A 136 -16.31 -17.63 17.76
CA ARG A 136 -15.69 -18.75 18.49
C ARG A 136 -15.91 -18.66 20.00
N GLY A 137 -16.64 -17.64 20.48
CA GLY A 137 -17.03 -17.50 21.88
C GLY A 137 -16.04 -16.75 22.77
N TYR A 138 -15.07 -16.04 22.20
CA TYR A 138 -14.13 -15.21 22.98
C TYR A 138 -14.85 -13.99 23.58
N THR A 139 -14.45 -13.59 24.79
CA THR A 139 -14.97 -12.38 25.45
C THR A 139 -14.30 -11.11 24.91
N TYR A 140 -14.87 -9.94 25.23
CA TYR A 140 -14.28 -8.69 24.76
C TYR A 140 -12.91 -8.42 25.41
N GLU A 141 -12.70 -8.87 26.65
CA GLU A 141 -11.42 -8.78 27.36
C GLU A 141 -10.34 -9.59 26.63
N GLU A 142 -10.62 -10.85 26.30
CA GLU A 142 -9.70 -11.72 25.56
C GLU A 142 -9.36 -11.15 24.17
N ILE A 143 -10.35 -10.55 23.50
CA ILE A 143 -10.16 -9.91 22.19
C ILE A 143 -9.27 -8.68 22.31
N ILE A 144 -9.48 -7.83 23.32
CA ILE A 144 -8.68 -6.63 23.54
C ILE A 144 -7.23 -7.01 23.89
N GLU A 145 -7.03 -7.96 24.81
CA GLU A 145 -5.70 -8.45 25.19
C GLU A 145 -4.95 -9.09 24.01
N HIS A 146 -5.65 -9.72 23.07
CA HIS A 146 -5.05 -10.28 21.86
C HIS A 146 -4.48 -9.20 20.92
N TYR A 147 -5.21 -8.10 20.72
CA TYR A 147 -4.80 -7.04 19.79
C TYR A 147 -3.93 -5.96 20.42
N TYR A 148 -4.05 -5.76 21.73
CA TYR A 148 -3.37 -4.71 22.47
C TYR A 148 -2.68 -5.32 23.67
N ASN A 149 -1.39 -5.61 23.52
CA ASN A 149 -0.57 -6.12 24.61
C ASN A 149 -0.44 -5.06 25.72
N CYS A 150 -0.46 -5.51 26.98
CA CYS A 150 -0.21 -4.68 28.16
C CYS A 150 -1.19 -3.51 28.34
N VAL A 151 -2.48 -3.72 28.05
CA VAL A 151 -3.54 -2.73 28.31
C VAL A 151 -4.37 -3.07 29.55
N GLU A 152 -4.98 -2.05 30.13
CA GLU A 152 -5.95 -2.19 31.23
C GLU A 152 -7.30 -1.65 30.77
N ILE A 153 -8.37 -2.39 31.06
CA ILE A 153 -9.74 -1.97 30.78
C ILE A 153 -10.30 -1.27 32.01
N ALA A 154 -10.58 0.03 31.89
CA ALA A 154 -11.13 0.84 32.97
C ALA A 154 -12.52 1.39 32.62
N SER A 155 -13.39 1.50 33.61
CA SER A 155 -14.65 2.24 33.51
C SER A 155 -14.37 3.73 33.66
N TYR A 156 -14.88 4.55 32.73
CA TYR A 156 -14.87 6.00 32.88
C TYR A 156 -16.13 6.44 33.64
N LEU A 157 -15.97 7.14 34.77
CA LEU A 157 -17.02 7.77 35.57
C LEU A 157 -16.83 9.29 35.58
#